data_AF-A0A1A8AL63-F1
#
_entry.id   AF-A0A1A8AL63-F1
#
_cell.length_a   1.000
_cell.length_b   1.000
_cell.length_c   1.000
_cell.angle_alpha   90.00
_cell.angle_beta   90.00
_cell.angle_gamma   90.00
#
_symmetry.space_group_name_H-M   'P 1'
#
loop_
_entity.id
_entity.type
_entity.pdbx_description
1 polymer ?
#
loop_
_entity_poly.entity_id
_entity_poly.type
_entity_poly.pdbx_seq_one_letter_code
_entity_poly.pdbx_strand_id
1 'polypeptide(L)'
;LEAEQMMEQLIHWVRVDGSGLGRPQLPGDVPTNSMAVPMMLLCLVQQLSEDRRGVEQKYAELGSWCVQQILQHVQRDGAAILENVSADGSELPGCLGRLQNPGHALEAGWFLLQYAAERGDEQIQTTAIQKFVELPYESGWDKAHGGLFYFLDVDGHCPTQLEWSMKLWWPHSEALIALLMAYSQSRKAELLQSFFQVYEYTFSHFPDPAGGEWFGYLTQEGKVALDFKGGPFKGFFHVPRCLYMCERILDDLLASKE
;
A
#
# COMPACT_ATOMS: atom_id res chain seq x y z
N LEU A 1 -2.28 -23.98 13.63
CA LEU A 1 -3.48 -24.00 14.47
C LEU A 1 -3.74 -22.62 15.10
N GLU A 2 -2.83 -22.08 15.91
CA GLU A 2 -3.01 -20.75 16.53
C GLU A 2 -3.16 -19.61 15.52
N ALA A 3 -2.34 -19.59 14.46
CA ALA A 3 -2.46 -18.60 13.38
C ALA A 3 -3.82 -18.65 12.66
N GLU A 4 -4.37 -19.84 12.47
CA GLU A 4 -5.69 -20.02 11.84
C GLU A 4 -6.81 -19.59 12.79
N GLN A 5 -6.70 -19.88 14.10
CA GLN A 5 -7.66 -19.39 15.10
C GLN A 5 -7.65 -17.86 15.17
N MET A 6 -6.47 -17.24 15.12
CA MET A 6 -6.37 -15.79 15.04
C MET A 6 -6.99 -15.25 13.75
N MET A 7 -6.75 -15.91 12.62
CA MET A 7 -7.37 -15.54 11.34
C MET A 7 -8.90 -15.58 11.41
N GLU A 8 -9.50 -16.65 11.97
CA GLU A 8 -10.96 -16.72 12.15
C GLU A 8 -11.49 -15.60 13.06
N GLN A 9 -10.74 -15.26 14.12
CA GLN A 9 -11.10 -14.16 15.01
C GLN A 9 -11.05 -12.79 14.32
N LEU A 10 -10.03 -12.55 13.49
CA LEU A 10 -9.91 -11.34 12.68
C LEU A 10 -11.04 -11.23 11.67
N ILE A 11 -11.37 -12.33 10.97
CA ILE A 11 -12.51 -12.40 10.04
C ILE A 11 -13.81 -12.04 10.75
N HIS A 12 -14.03 -12.60 11.94
CA HIS A 12 -15.21 -12.29 12.75
C HIS A 12 -15.27 -10.80 13.13
N TRP A 13 -14.17 -10.23 13.62
CA TRP A 13 -14.14 -8.81 13.99
C TRP A 13 -14.34 -7.87 12.81
N VAL A 14 -13.84 -8.22 11.62
CA VAL A 14 -13.97 -7.38 10.43
C VAL A 14 -15.35 -7.50 9.79
N ARG A 15 -15.92 -8.71 9.73
CA ARG A 15 -17.10 -8.98 8.89
C ARG A 15 -18.40 -9.20 9.64
N VAL A 16 -18.33 -9.51 10.94
CA VAL A 16 -19.49 -9.91 11.74
C VAL A 16 -19.73 -8.95 12.89
N ASP A 17 -18.75 -8.82 13.79
CA ASP A 17 -18.89 -7.97 14.98
C ASP A 17 -17.53 -7.46 15.49
N GLY A 18 -17.29 -6.16 15.33
CA GLY A 18 -16.09 -5.48 15.81
C GLY A 18 -16.11 -5.15 17.32
N SER A 19 -17.16 -5.46 18.06
CA SER A 19 -17.30 -5.10 19.48
C SER A 19 -16.16 -5.63 20.36
N GLY A 20 -15.60 -6.79 20.01
CA GLY A 20 -14.45 -7.39 20.68
C GLY A 20 -13.15 -6.57 20.58
N LEU A 21 -13.10 -5.55 19.71
CA LEU A 21 -11.97 -4.62 19.59
C LEU A 21 -12.01 -3.50 20.66
N GLY A 22 -13.08 -3.42 21.47
CA GLY A 22 -13.17 -2.46 22.57
C GLY A 22 -13.40 -1.01 22.13
N ARG A 23 -13.94 -0.80 20.92
CA ARG A 23 -14.26 0.52 20.36
C ARG A 23 -15.77 0.66 20.15
N PRO A 24 -16.55 0.98 21.20
CA PRO A 24 -17.99 1.13 21.05
C PRO A 24 -18.30 2.31 20.12
N GLN A 25 -19.26 2.11 19.20
CA GLN A 25 -19.72 3.18 18.31
C GLN A 25 -20.49 4.23 19.13
N LEU A 26 -20.13 5.50 18.92
CA LEU A 26 -20.77 6.65 19.53
C LEU A 26 -21.82 7.26 18.59
N PRO A 27 -22.82 7.96 19.12
CA PRO A 27 -23.75 8.73 18.28
C PRO A 27 -22.99 9.74 17.41
N GLY A 28 -23.08 9.59 16.10
CA GLY A 28 -22.38 10.41 15.11
C GLY A 28 -21.24 9.71 14.38
N ASP A 29 -20.83 8.52 14.84
CA ASP A 29 -19.88 7.69 14.09
C ASP A 29 -20.51 7.24 12.77
N VAL A 30 -19.77 7.45 11.68
CA VAL A 30 -20.16 7.01 10.35
C VAL A 30 -19.43 5.71 10.04
N PRO A 31 -20.14 4.60 9.74
CA PRO A 31 -19.51 3.36 9.30
C PRO A 31 -18.60 3.62 8.09
N THR A 32 -17.31 3.36 8.28
CA THR A 32 -16.25 3.70 7.33
C THR A 32 -15.46 2.45 6.99
N ASN A 33 -15.27 2.20 5.70
CA ASN A 33 -14.29 1.27 5.19
C ASN A 33 -12.96 2.03 5.03
N SER A 34 -11.97 1.68 5.85
CA SER A 34 -10.60 2.18 5.74
C SER A 34 -9.77 1.16 4.97
N MET A 35 -9.04 1.61 3.94
CA MET A 35 -8.37 0.73 2.97
C MET A 35 -7.40 -0.25 3.62
N ALA A 36 -6.78 0.14 4.74
CA ALA A 36 -5.86 -0.70 5.49
C ALA A 36 -6.50 -2.03 5.98
N VAL A 37 -7.80 -2.05 6.30
CA VAL A 37 -8.48 -3.25 6.79
C VAL A 37 -8.51 -4.37 5.74
N PRO A 38 -9.09 -4.17 4.55
CA PRO A 38 -9.07 -5.21 3.52
C PRO A 38 -7.66 -5.47 2.95
N MET A 39 -6.76 -4.47 2.93
CA MET A 39 -5.35 -4.70 2.57
C MET A 39 -4.67 -5.70 3.49
N MET A 40 -4.75 -5.48 4.80
CA MET A 40 -4.10 -6.38 5.77
C MET A 40 -4.75 -7.76 5.80
N LEU A 41 -6.07 -7.84 5.60
CA LEU A 41 -6.74 -9.13 5.51
C LEU A 41 -6.35 -9.89 4.24
N LEU A 42 -6.19 -9.21 3.10
CA LEU A 42 -5.67 -9.80 1.86
C LEU A 42 -4.22 -10.30 2.04
N CYS A 43 -3.36 -9.51 2.69
CA CYS A 43 -2.00 -9.91 3.03
C CYS A 43 -1.98 -11.20 3.88
N LEU A 44 -2.89 -11.33 4.85
CA LEU A 44 -3.01 -12.54 5.66
C LEU A 44 -3.53 -13.73 4.87
N VAL A 45 -4.49 -13.52 3.96
CA VAL A 45 -4.96 -14.56 3.03
C VAL A 45 -3.78 -15.09 2.21
N GLN A 46 -3.03 -14.20 1.56
CA GLN A 46 -1.85 -14.57 0.77
C GLN A 46 -0.81 -15.33 1.62
N GLN A 47 -0.48 -14.80 2.80
CA GLN A 47 0.52 -15.43 3.68
C GLN A 47 0.11 -16.82 4.19
N LEU A 48 -1.18 -17.03 4.50
CA LEU A 48 -1.66 -18.33 4.98
C LEU A 48 -1.85 -19.35 3.86
N SER A 49 -2.07 -18.88 2.62
CA SER A 49 -2.23 -19.72 1.44
C SER A 49 -0.91 -20.07 0.74
N GLU A 50 0.15 -19.29 0.95
CA GLU A 50 1.48 -19.51 0.39
C GLU A 50 1.96 -20.96 0.62
N ASP A 51 2.29 -21.66 -0.47
CA ASP A 51 2.74 -23.06 -0.50
C ASP A 51 1.84 -24.10 0.21
N ARG A 52 0.58 -23.75 0.53
CA ARG A 52 -0.36 -24.59 1.29
C ARG A 52 -1.60 -24.95 0.49
N ARG A 53 -1.50 -26.06 -0.24
CA ARG A 53 -2.62 -26.64 -0.99
C ARG A 53 -3.84 -26.89 -0.08
N GLY A 54 -5.01 -26.45 -0.53
CA GLY A 54 -6.29 -26.59 0.18
C GLY A 54 -6.63 -25.42 1.13
N VAL A 55 -5.64 -24.68 1.63
CA VAL A 55 -5.91 -23.44 2.40
C VAL A 55 -6.32 -22.30 1.49
N GLU A 56 -5.78 -22.26 0.28
CA GLU A 56 -6.20 -21.35 -0.78
C GLU A 56 -7.72 -21.41 -1.03
N GLN A 57 -8.27 -22.62 -1.16
CA GLN A 57 -9.71 -22.79 -1.38
C GLN A 57 -10.55 -22.36 -0.17
N LYS A 58 -10.03 -22.55 1.04
CA LYS A 58 -10.68 -22.11 2.28
C LYS A 58 -10.86 -20.58 2.32
N TYR A 59 -9.86 -19.82 1.87
CA TYR A 59 -9.85 -18.35 1.94
C TYR A 59 -10.14 -17.66 0.61
N ALA A 60 -10.48 -18.40 -0.45
CA ALA A 60 -10.73 -17.84 -1.78
C ALA A 60 -11.83 -16.76 -1.77
N GLU A 61 -12.98 -17.03 -1.14
CA GLU A 61 -14.06 -16.05 -1.02
C GLU A 61 -13.64 -14.81 -0.23
N LEU A 62 -12.82 -15.00 0.81
CA LEU A 62 -12.31 -13.89 1.61
C LEU A 62 -11.34 -13.02 0.81
N GLY A 63 -10.45 -13.64 0.03
CA GLY A 63 -9.54 -12.93 -0.86
C GLY A 63 -10.31 -12.09 -1.88
N SER A 64 -11.32 -12.68 -2.54
CA SER A 64 -12.20 -11.95 -3.47
C SER A 64 -12.95 -10.80 -2.78
N TRP A 65 -13.45 -11.01 -1.57
CA TRP A 65 -14.07 -9.95 -0.78
C TRP A 65 -13.08 -8.81 -0.48
N CYS A 66 -11.86 -9.12 -0.04
CA CYS A 66 -10.84 -8.10 0.25
C CYS A 66 -10.53 -7.27 -0.99
N VAL A 67 -10.32 -7.91 -2.14
CA VAL A 67 -10.11 -7.22 -3.41
C VAL A 67 -11.29 -6.31 -3.74
N GLN A 68 -12.52 -6.79 -3.64
CA GLN A 68 -13.70 -5.96 -3.87
C GLN A 68 -13.75 -4.75 -2.93
N GLN A 69 -13.42 -4.92 -1.65
CA GLN A 69 -13.36 -3.80 -0.71
C GLN A 69 -12.25 -2.81 -1.06
N ILE A 70 -11.05 -3.26 -1.46
CA ILE A 70 -9.98 -2.37 -1.90
C ILE A 70 -10.41 -1.58 -3.15
N LEU A 71 -11.05 -2.24 -4.12
CA LEU A 71 -11.52 -1.60 -5.35
C LEU A 71 -12.57 -0.51 -5.11
N GLN A 72 -13.32 -0.55 -4.01
CA GLN A 72 -14.23 0.54 -3.62
C GLN A 72 -13.50 1.85 -3.31
N HIS A 73 -12.19 1.83 -3.04
CA HIS A 73 -11.42 3.06 -2.78
C HIS A 73 -11.07 3.84 -4.05
N VAL A 74 -11.35 3.26 -5.22
CA VAL A 74 -11.28 3.95 -6.52
C VAL A 74 -12.49 4.88 -6.65
N GLN A 75 -12.28 6.17 -6.52
CA GLN A 75 -13.33 7.20 -6.47
C GLN A 75 -13.15 8.24 -7.59
N ARG A 76 -14.11 9.16 -7.69
CA ARG A 76 -14.10 10.26 -8.68
C ARG A 76 -13.95 9.73 -10.11
N ASP A 77 -14.79 8.76 -10.48
CA ASP A 77 -14.75 8.08 -11.78
C ASP A 77 -13.38 7.46 -12.14
N GLY A 78 -12.65 7.02 -11.10
CA GLY A 78 -11.32 6.43 -11.23
C GLY A 78 -10.19 7.44 -11.36
N ALA A 79 -10.40 8.69 -10.96
CA ALA A 79 -9.37 9.73 -10.91
C ALA A 79 -8.69 9.84 -9.53
N ALA A 80 -9.15 9.12 -8.50
CA ALA A 80 -8.56 9.18 -7.17
C ALA A 80 -8.63 7.83 -6.42
N ILE A 81 -7.63 7.60 -5.55
CA ILE A 81 -7.70 6.62 -4.47
C ILE A 81 -7.89 7.37 -3.16
N LEU A 82 -8.93 7.04 -2.40
CA LEU A 82 -9.25 7.67 -1.11
C LEU A 82 -9.02 6.66 0.02
N GLU A 83 -8.40 7.09 1.12
CA GLU A 83 -8.10 6.21 2.27
C GLU A 83 -9.35 5.65 2.94
N ASN A 84 -10.44 6.42 2.92
CA ASN A 84 -11.68 6.12 3.62
C ASN A 84 -12.87 6.32 2.70
N VAL A 85 -13.70 5.30 2.61
CA VAL A 85 -15.01 5.34 1.95
C VAL A 85 -16.07 4.86 2.94
N SER A 86 -17.34 5.10 2.64
CA SER A 86 -18.43 4.55 3.45
C SER A 86 -18.42 3.00 3.40
N ALA A 87 -19.19 2.37 4.29
CA ALA A 87 -19.38 0.93 4.27
C ALA A 87 -20.00 0.38 2.95
N ASP A 88 -20.66 1.22 2.15
CA ASP A 88 -21.19 0.85 0.82
C ASP A 88 -20.27 1.24 -0.35
N GLY A 89 -19.10 1.83 -0.06
CA GLY A 89 -18.10 2.20 -1.07
C GLY A 89 -18.35 3.55 -1.75
N SER A 90 -19.19 4.41 -1.19
CA SER A 90 -19.34 5.80 -1.62
C SER A 90 -18.35 6.73 -0.92
N GLU A 91 -17.99 7.82 -1.58
CA GLU A 91 -17.10 8.83 -1.01
C GLU A 91 -17.71 9.51 0.22
N LEU A 92 -16.90 9.67 1.27
CA LEU A 92 -17.29 10.36 2.49
C LEU A 92 -17.10 11.89 2.37
N PRO A 93 -17.91 12.71 3.07
CA PRO A 93 -17.70 14.14 3.11
C PRO A 93 -16.52 14.53 4.02
N GLY A 94 -16.03 15.76 3.87
CA GLY A 94 -15.05 16.37 4.76
C GLY A 94 -13.63 15.80 4.60
N CYS A 95 -12.72 16.19 5.52
CA CYS A 95 -11.30 15.80 5.40
C CYS A 95 -11.08 14.29 5.47
N LEU A 96 -11.98 13.53 6.12
CA LEU A 96 -11.87 12.08 6.23
C LEU A 96 -11.99 11.40 4.86
N GLY A 97 -12.98 11.79 4.06
CA GLY A 97 -13.21 11.20 2.74
C GLY A 97 -12.27 11.74 1.67
N ARG A 98 -11.73 12.96 1.83
CA ARG A 98 -10.77 13.53 0.87
C ARG A 98 -9.33 13.05 1.08
N LEU A 99 -9.04 12.35 2.17
CA LEU A 99 -7.69 11.93 2.51
C LEU A 99 -7.15 10.93 1.50
N GLN A 100 -5.94 11.19 1.01
CA GLN A 100 -5.16 10.26 0.21
C GLN A 100 -3.82 9.96 0.88
N ASN A 101 -3.37 8.72 0.78
CA ASN A 101 -2.02 8.31 1.13
C ASN A 101 -1.41 7.57 -0.08
N PRO A 102 -0.54 8.23 -0.86
CA PRO A 102 0.07 7.61 -2.04
C PRO A 102 0.81 6.30 -1.73
N GLY A 103 1.47 6.21 -0.57
CA GLY A 103 2.18 5.01 -0.13
C GLY A 103 1.25 3.82 0.08
N HIS A 104 0.12 4.02 0.76
CA HIS A 104 -0.89 2.96 0.95
C HIS A 104 -1.52 2.53 -0.37
N ALA A 105 -1.81 3.48 -1.27
CA ALA A 105 -2.34 3.14 -2.58
C ALA A 105 -1.35 2.26 -3.38
N LEU A 106 -0.05 2.60 -3.35
CA LEU A 106 1.01 1.79 -3.98
C LEU A 106 1.15 0.41 -3.33
N GLU A 107 1.04 0.32 -2.00
CA GLU A 107 1.05 -0.97 -1.28
C GLU A 107 -0.14 -1.85 -1.67
N ALA A 108 -1.34 -1.28 -1.69
CA ALA A 108 -2.54 -1.95 -2.16
C ALA A 108 -2.38 -2.41 -3.62
N GLY A 109 -1.74 -1.58 -4.46
CA GLY A 109 -1.45 -1.89 -5.85
C GLY A 109 -0.67 -3.18 -6.02
N TRP A 110 0.44 -3.35 -5.30
CA TRP A 110 1.21 -4.59 -5.43
C TRP A 110 0.55 -5.80 -4.77
N PHE A 111 -0.27 -5.63 -3.72
CA PHE A 111 -1.11 -6.71 -3.19
C PHE A 111 -2.10 -7.22 -4.25
N LEU A 112 -2.76 -6.29 -4.96
CA LEU A 112 -3.68 -6.61 -6.05
C LEU A 112 -2.96 -7.28 -7.22
N LEU A 113 -1.75 -6.84 -7.56
CA LEU A 113 -0.93 -7.47 -8.62
C LEU A 113 -0.54 -8.91 -8.29
N GLN A 114 -0.20 -9.22 -7.03
CA GLN A 114 0.06 -10.59 -6.60
C GLN A 114 -1.20 -11.45 -6.69
N TYR A 115 -2.31 -10.94 -6.14
CA TYR A 115 -3.59 -11.65 -6.20
C TYR A 115 -4.04 -11.95 -7.65
N ALA A 116 -3.87 -10.97 -8.54
CA ALA A 116 -4.20 -11.10 -9.95
C ALA A 116 -3.30 -12.14 -10.65
N ALA A 117 -1.99 -12.13 -10.39
CA ALA A 117 -1.05 -13.06 -11.00
C ALA A 117 -1.33 -14.52 -10.63
N GLU A 118 -1.69 -14.79 -9.37
CA GLU A 118 -2.07 -16.15 -8.91
C GLU A 118 -3.29 -16.71 -9.65
N ARG A 119 -4.18 -15.84 -10.12
CA ARG A 119 -5.48 -16.20 -10.72
C ARG A 119 -5.55 -15.99 -12.23
N GLY A 120 -4.54 -15.35 -12.82
CA GLY A 120 -4.57 -14.91 -14.21
C GLY A 120 -5.66 -13.87 -14.48
N ASP A 121 -5.96 -13.00 -13.50
CA ASP A 121 -7.01 -11.97 -13.65
C ASP A 121 -6.44 -10.68 -14.26
N GLU A 122 -6.53 -10.57 -15.58
CA GLU A 122 -6.05 -9.41 -16.35
C GLU A 122 -6.79 -8.11 -16.01
N GLN A 123 -8.06 -8.19 -15.57
CA GLN A 123 -8.86 -7.00 -15.24
C GLN A 123 -8.38 -6.38 -13.93
N ILE A 124 -8.16 -7.20 -12.90
CA ILE A 124 -7.60 -6.74 -11.62
C ILE A 124 -6.18 -6.22 -11.87
N GLN A 125 -5.37 -6.94 -12.64
CA GLN A 125 -4.01 -6.50 -12.97
C GLN A 125 -4.00 -5.12 -13.63
N THR A 126 -4.82 -4.92 -14.67
CA THR A 126 -4.94 -3.63 -15.36
C THR A 126 -5.36 -2.51 -14.41
N THR A 127 -6.35 -2.80 -13.55
CA THR A 127 -6.85 -1.84 -12.56
C THR A 127 -5.78 -1.49 -11.52
N ALA A 128 -5.05 -2.48 -11.02
CA ALA A 128 -3.97 -2.28 -10.06
C ALA A 128 -2.88 -1.37 -10.64
N ILE A 129 -2.40 -1.65 -11.86
CA ILE A 129 -1.38 -0.82 -12.53
C ILE A 129 -1.89 0.61 -12.71
N GLN A 130 -3.06 0.79 -13.31
CA GLN A 130 -3.53 2.13 -13.69
C GLN A 130 -3.96 2.96 -12.49
N LYS A 131 -4.66 2.36 -11.52
CA LYS A 131 -5.35 3.08 -10.45
C LYS A 131 -4.59 3.10 -9.14
N PHE A 132 -3.86 2.03 -8.83
CA PHE A 132 -3.12 1.90 -7.57
C PHE A 132 -1.60 2.05 -7.72
N VAL A 133 -1.07 2.09 -8.95
CA VAL A 133 0.37 2.33 -9.18
C VAL A 133 0.63 3.64 -9.92
N GLU A 134 0.22 3.76 -11.19
CA GLU A 134 0.48 4.93 -12.04
C GLU A 134 -0.14 6.20 -11.42
N LEU A 135 -1.43 6.18 -11.13
CA LEU A 135 -2.17 7.33 -10.59
C LEU A 135 -1.60 7.88 -9.25
N PRO A 136 -1.45 7.08 -8.17
CA PRO A 136 -0.94 7.60 -6.90
C PRO A 136 0.55 7.97 -6.96
N TYR A 137 1.34 7.36 -7.85
CA TYR A 137 2.69 7.82 -8.11
C TYR A 137 2.69 9.23 -8.72
N GLU A 138 1.89 9.44 -9.77
CA GLU A 138 1.81 10.73 -10.48
C GLU A 138 1.30 11.88 -9.58
N SER A 139 0.26 11.62 -8.77
CA SER A 139 -0.31 12.61 -7.87
C SER A 139 0.50 12.78 -6.58
N GLY A 140 1.13 11.71 -6.10
CA GLY A 140 1.89 11.67 -4.86
C GLY A 140 3.29 12.25 -4.93
N TRP A 141 3.91 12.27 -6.12
CA TRP A 141 5.31 12.68 -6.27
C TRP A 141 5.48 14.20 -6.18
N ASP A 142 6.32 14.65 -5.24
CA ASP A 142 6.68 16.05 -5.10
C ASP A 142 7.66 16.47 -6.22
N LYS A 143 7.17 17.23 -7.19
CA LYS A 143 7.98 17.69 -8.32
C LYS A 143 9.04 18.74 -7.94
N ALA A 144 8.90 19.41 -6.80
CA ALA A 144 9.82 20.45 -6.36
C ALA A 144 11.02 19.88 -5.61
N HIS A 145 10.79 18.86 -4.77
CA HIS A 145 11.82 18.30 -3.89
C HIS A 145 12.14 16.82 -4.14
N GLY A 146 11.37 16.14 -5.00
CA GLY A 146 11.43 14.68 -5.15
C GLY A 146 10.79 13.95 -3.97
N GLY A 147 10.50 12.67 -4.15
CA GLY A 147 9.90 11.82 -3.13
C GLY A 147 8.39 12.01 -2.99
N LEU A 148 7.72 10.97 -2.50
CA LEU A 148 6.28 10.93 -2.30
C LEU A 148 5.88 11.75 -1.06
N PHE A 149 4.83 12.57 -1.20
CA PHE A 149 4.13 13.13 -0.06
C PHE A 149 3.53 12.03 0.82
N TYR A 150 3.45 12.28 2.12
CA TYR A 150 2.88 11.31 3.05
C TYR A 150 1.35 11.30 2.98
N PHE A 151 0.74 12.48 3.00
CA PHE A 151 -0.71 12.63 2.86
C PHE A 151 -1.05 13.74 1.87
N LEU A 152 -2.18 13.58 1.18
CA LEU A 152 -2.76 14.57 0.28
C LEU A 152 -4.27 14.70 0.53
N ASP A 153 -4.84 15.79 0.03
CA ASP A 153 -6.28 16.00 -0.04
C ASP A 153 -6.69 16.00 -1.52
N VAL A 154 -7.68 15.19 -1.90
CA VAL A 154 -8.09 15.00 -3.30
C VAL A 154 -8.58 16.28 -3.98
N ASP A 155 -9.10 17.25 -3.21
CA ASP A 155 -9.55 18.54 -3.74
C ASP A 155 -8.41 19.59 -3.74
N GLY A 156 -7.18 19.20 -3.35
CA GLY A 156 -6.01 20.08 -3.30
C GLY A 156 -5.97 21.03 -2.09
N HIS A 157 -6.80 20.79 -1.07
CA HIS A 157 -6.72 21.55 0.17
C HIS A 157 -5.48 21.14 1.00
N CYS A 158 -5.10 21.99 1.97
CA CYS A 158 -4.07 21.60 2.94
C CYS A 158 -4.58 20.41 3.78
N PRO A 159 -3.87 19.28 3.82
CA PRO A 159 -4.21 18.17 4.71
C PRO A 159 -4.18 18.57 6.19
N THR A 160 -4.90 17.82 7.03
CA THR A 160 -5.01 18.13 8.47
C THR A 160 -3.85 17.58 9.30
N GLN A 161 -3.16 16.57 8.80
CA GLN A 161 -1.98 15.96 9.43
C GLN A 161 -0.79 16.92 9.32
N LEU A 162 -0.08 17.18 10.42
CA LEU A 162 1.05 18.11 10.42
C LEU A 162 2.21 17.61 9.56
N GLU A 163 2.35 16.29 9.49
CA GLU A 163 3.38 15.56 8.77
C GLU A 163 3.05 15.29 7.30
N TRP A 164 1.96 15.84 6.75
CA TRP A 164 1.50 15.52 5.40
C TRP A 164 2.56 15.67 4.31
N SER A 165 3.44 16.67 4.45
CA SER A 165 4.48 16.96 3.46
C SER A 165 5.79 16.20 3.68
N MET A 166 5.92 15.46 4.79
CA MET A 166 7.12 14.69 5.11
C MET A 166 7.34 13.55 4.12
N LYS A 167 8.60 13.14 3.97
CA LYS A 167 8.98 11.99 3.14
C LYS A 167 9.36 10.84 4.05
N LEU A 168 8.49 9.83 4.11
CA LEU A 168 8.69 8.66 4.96
C LEU A 168 9.35 7.52 4.18
N TRP A 169 10.09 6.65 4.88
CA TRP A 169 10.79 5.53 4.25
C TRP A 169 9.85 4.49 3.62
N TRP A 170 8.71 4.22 4.26
CA TRP A 170 7.85 3.11 3.87
C TRP A 170 7.08 3.38 2.56
N PRO A 171 6.49 4.57 2.28
CA PRO A 171 5.83 4.81 0.99
C PRO A 171 6.76 4.59 -0.19
N HIS A 172 8.04 4.96 -0.02
CA HIS A 172 9.07 4.75 -1.04
C HIS A 172 9.47 3.28 -1.18
N SER A 173 9.53 2.55 -0.06
CA SER A 173 9.76 1.09 -0.07
C SER A 173 8.65 0.36 -0.83
N GLU A 174 7.39 0.74 -0.61
CA GLU A 174 6.23 0.16 -1.30
C GLU A 174 6.16 0.58 -2.77
N ALA A 175 6.51 1.82 -3.08
CA ALA A 175 6.62 2.31 -4.45
C ALA A 175 7.64 1.51 -5.28
N LEU A 176 8.80 1.18 -4.70
CA LEU A 176 9.81 0.35 -5.37
C LEU A 176 9.26 -1.03 -5.73
N ILE A 177 8.58 -1.70 -4.79
CA ILE A 177 7.96 -3.01 -5.03
C ILE A 177 6.88 -2.88 -6.11
N ALA A 178 5.97 -1.92 -5.97
CA ALA A 178 4.82 -1.75 -6.85
C ALA A 178 5.21 -1.44 -8.29
N LEU A 179 6.12 -0.48 -8.50
CA LEU A 179 6.56 -0.09 -9.84
C LEU A 179 7.34 -1.21 -10.53
N LEU A 180 8.21 -1.90 -9.80
CA LEU A 180 9.00 -3.00 -10.36
C LEU A 180 8.13 -4.22 -10.69
N MET A 181 7.15 -4.55 -9.82
CA MET A 181 6.18 -5.61 -10.05
C MET A 181 5.23 -5.28 -11.21
N ALA A 182 4.75 -4.04 -11.29
CA ALA A 182 3.93 -3.58 -12.41
C ALA A 182 4.71 -3.65 -13.73
N TYR A 183 6.01 -3.28 -13.72
CA TYR A 183 6.89 -3.41 -14.88
C TYR A 183 7.10 -4.88 -15.27
N SER A 184 7.37 -5.78 -14.31
CA SER A 184 7.63 -7.19 -14.62
C SER A 184 6.44 -7.86 -15.31
N GLN A 185 5.22 -7.47 -14.95
CA GLN A 185 3.98 -8.00 -15.49
C GLN A 185 3.53 -7.33 -16.81
N SER A 186 3.70 -6.02 -16.96
CA SER A 186 3.18 -5.28 -18.13
C SER A 186 4.22 -4.88 -19.18
N ARG A 187 5.50 -4.87 -18.81
CA ARG A 187 6.64 -4.45 -19.64
C ARG A 187 6.57 -3.02 -20.18
N LYS A 188 5.71 -2.14 -19.62
CA LYS A 188 5.67 -0.71 -19.94
C LYS A 188 6.95 -0.01 -19.48
N ALA A 189 7.66 0.66 -20.38
CA ALA A 189 8.96 1.27 -20.08
C ALA A 189 8.85 2.42 -19.07
N GLU A 190 7.72 3.11 -19.05
CA GLU A 190 7.42 4.24 -18.17
C GLU A 190 7.44 3.80 -16.69
N LEU A 191 6.93 2.60 -16.37
CA LEU A 191 6.95 2.06 -15.01
C LEU A 191 8.38 1.81 -14.51
N LEU A 192 9.26 1.35 -15.40
CA LEU A 192 10.67 1.16 -15.06
C LEU A 192 11.40 2.50 -14.88
N GLN A 193 11.05 3.53 -15.66
CA GLN A 193 11.58 4.88 -15.47
C GLN A 193 11.17 5.45 -14.12
N SER A 194 9.88 5.33 -13.77
CA SER A 194 9.36 5.71 -12.46
C SER A 194 10.04 4.92 -11.34
N PHE A 195 10.27 3.62 -11.50
CA PHE A 195 11.04 2.81 -10.55
C PHE A 195 12.44 3.38 -10.32
N PHE A 196 13.18 3.69 -11.39
CA PHE A 196 14.51 4.29 -11.25
C PHE A 196 14.47 5.64 -10.54
N GLN A 197 13.47 6.48 -10.82
CA GLN A 197 13.32 7.76 -10.14
C GLN A 197 13.07 7.59 -8.63
N VAL A 198 12.20 6.64 -8.24
CA VAL A 198 11.97 6.31 -6.82
C VAL A 198 13.23 5.71 -6.20
N TYR A 199 13.93 4.82 -6.92
CA TYR A 199 15.17 4.18 -6.46
C TYR A 199 16.26 5.19 -6.17
N GLU A 200 16.56 6.08 -7.12
CA GLU A 200 17.58 7.11 -6.98
C GLU A 200 17.27 8.02 -5.79
N TYR A 201 16.02 8.47 -5.66
CA TYR A 201 15.60 9.28 -4.51
C TYR A 201 15.77 8.50 -3.19
N THR A 202 15.25 7.28 -3.13
CA THR A 202 15.20 6.49 -1.89
C THR A 202 16.60 6.21 -1.37
N PHE A 203 17.49 5.71 -2.24
CA PHE A 203 18.85 5.33 -1.87
C PHE A 203 19.78 6.52 -1.63
N SER A 204 19.45 7.71 -2.12
CA SER A 204 20.23 8.94 -1.84
C SER A 204 19.82 9.65 -0.56
N HIS A 205 18.59 9.43 -0.05
CA HIS A 205 18.06 10.21 1.07
C HIS A 205 17.87 9.42 2.37
N PHE A 206 17.44 8.16 2.30
CA PHE A 206 17.08 7.40 3.51
C PHE A 206 18.23 6.60 4.14
N PRO A 207 19.12 5.93 3.39
CA PRO A 207 20.20 5.14 4.00
C PRO A 207 21.11 5.99 4.89
N ASP A 208 21.43 5.47 6.07
CA ASP A 208 22.50 6.02 6.90
C ASP A 208 23.80 5.21 6.68
N PRO A 209 24.79 5.76 5.93
CA PRO A 209 26.03 5.05 5.67
C PRO A 209 26.90 4.87 6.92
N ALA A 210 26.68 5.65 7.99
CA ALA A 210 27.47 5.55 9.22
C ALA A 210 26.88 4.54 10.21
N GLY A 211 25.58 4.62 10.47
CA GLY A 211 24.89 3.78 11.44
C GLY A 211 24.24 2.52 10.88
N GLY A 212 24.24 2.34 9.56
CA GLY A 212 23.46 1.30 8.88
C GLY A 212 21.95 1.56 8.97
N GLU A 213 21.17 0.72 8.30
CA GLU A 213 19.71 0.92 8.18
C GLU A 213 19.33 2.25 7.51
N TRP A 214 18.02 2.46 7.34
CA TRP A 214 17.48 3.71 6.80
C TRP A 214 16.94 4.59 7.93
N PHE A 215 17.06 5.91 7.78
CA PHE A 215 16.22 6.86 8.50
C PHE A 215 14.75 6.64 8.11
N GLY A 216 13.83 6.93 9.03
CA GLY A 216 12.40 6.83 8.75
C GLY A 216 11.82 8.12 8.18
N TYR A 217 12.25 9.27 8.66
CA TYR A 217 11.45 10.48 8.58
C TYR A 217 12.30 11.64 8.07
N LEU A 218 11.93 12.15 6.90
CA LEU A 218 12.56 13.33 6.31
C LEU A 218 11.57 14.49 6.25
N THR A 219 12.09 15.71 6.26
CA THR A 219 11.34 16.92 5.91
C THR A 219 10.91 16.86 4.45
N GLN A 220 10.07 17.80 4.00
CA GLN A 220 9.64 17.86 2.61
C GLN A 220 10.83 17.96 1.64
N GLU A 221 11.88 18.69 2.04
CA GLU A 221 13.12 18.89 1.26
C GLU A 221 14.09 17.70 1.34
N GLY A 222 13.68 16.57 1.95
CA GLY A 222 14.50 15.36 2.02
C GLY A 222 15.59 15.39 3.10
N LYS A 223 15.53 16.32 4.07
CA LYS A 223 16.50 16.34 5.19
C LYS A 223 16.02 15.45 6.33
N VAL A 224 16.94 14.78 7.03
CA VAL A 224 16.60 13.96 8.20
C VAL A 224 15.88 14.81 9.25
N ALA A 225 14.63 14.44 9.54
CA ALA A 225 13.81 15.08 10.57
C ALA A 225 13.88 14.32 11.90
N LEU A 226 13.91 12.99 11.84
CA LEU A 226 14.07 12.10 13.00
C LEU A 226 15.15 11.06 12.69
N ASP A 227 16.15 10.97 13.55
CA ASP A 227 17.39 10.21 13.32
C ASP A 227 17.37 8.77 13.87
N PHE A 228 16.30 8.38 14.57
CA PHE A 228 16.14 7.02 15.07
C PHE A 228 15.89 6.03 13.92
N LYS A 229 16.47 4.82 14.03
CA LYS A 229 16.37 3.75 13.02
C LYS A 229 15.21 2.80 13.23
N GLY A 230 14.65 2.80 14.43
CA GLY A 230 13.48 2.04 14.81
C GLY A 230 12.71 2.78 15.89
N GLY A 231 11.40 2.59 15.91
CA GLY A 231 10.50 3.29 16.80
C GLY A 231 9.12 2.63 16.82
N PRO A 232 8.08 3.33 17.32
CA PRO A 232 6.74 2.75 17.43
C PRO A 232 6.16 2.21 16.11
N PHE A 233 6.58 2.81 14.98
CA PHE A 233 6.04 2.49 13.65
C PHE A 233 7.13 2.10 12.63
N LYS A 234 8.42 2.13 13.00
CA LYS A 234 9.53 1.66 12.15
C LYS A 234 10.21 0.48 12.81
N GLY A 235 10.23 -0.65 12.10
CA GLY A 235 10.92 -1.85 12.52
C GLY A 235 11.51 -2.61 11.33
N PHE A 236 11.96 -3.84 11.59
CA PHE A 236 12.52 -4.74 10.58
C PHE A 236 11.41 -5.36 9.72
N PHE A 237 10.80 -4.55 8.86
CA PHE A 237 9.69 -4.96 8.00
C PHE A 237 9.79 -4.34 6.60
N HIS A 238 9.34 -3.09 6.41
CA HIS A 238 9.25 -2.47 5.08
C HIS A 238 10.57 -2.46 4.31
N VAL A 239 11.68 -2.04 4.93
CA VAL A 239 13.00 -1.96 4.27
C VAL A 239 13.49 -3.34 3.83
N PRO A 240 13.70 -4.32 4.72
CA PRO A 240 14.19 -5.63 4.29
C PRO A 240 13.23 -6.36 3.36
N ARG A 241 11.90 -6.25 3.55
CA ARG A 241 10.89 -6.82 2.62
C ARG A 241 11.04 -6.22 1.23
N CYS A 242 11.12 -4.89 1.13
CA CYS A 242 11.28 -4.20 -0.14
C CYS A 242 12.53 -4.66 -0.89
N LEU A 243 13.68 -4.67 -0.22
CA LEU A 243 14.94 -5.08 -0.84
C LEU A 243 14.88 -6.54 -1.32
N TYR A 244 14.39 -7.45 -0.47
CA TYR A 244 14.25 -8.86 -0.81
C TYR A 244 13.30 -9.09 -2.00
N MET A 245 12.15 -8.43 -1.99
CA MET A 245 11.17 -8.56 -3.08
C MET A 245 11.71 -7.97 -4.38
N CYS A 246 12.37 -6.81 -4.34
CA CYS A 246 12.96 -6.22 -5.52
C CYS A 246 14.08 -7.09 -6.10
N GLU A 247 14.95 -7.65 -5.24
CA GLU A 247 15.98 -8.61 -5.66
C GLU A 247 15.36 -9.81 -6.40
N ARG A 248 14.34 -10.45 -5.81
CA ARG A 248 13.64 -11.58 -6.45
C ARG A 248 13.02 -11.22 -7.79
N ILE A 249 12.33 -10.08 -7.88
CA ILE A 249 11.71 -9.64 -9.14
C ILE A 249 12.81 -9.35 -10.19
N LEU A 250 13.92 -8.74 -9.79
CA LEU A 250 15.04 -8.48 -10.70
C LEU A 250 15.68 -9.78 -11.21
N ASP A 251 15.86 -10.78 -10.36
CA ASP A 251 16.37 -12.09 -10.76
C ASP A 251 15.47 -12.74 -11.82
N ASP A 252 14.15 -12.75 -11.60
CA ASP A 252 13.17 -13.27 -12.57
C ASP A 252 13.20 -12.49 -13.90
N LEU A 253 13.36 -11.16 -13.81
CA LEU A 253 13.46 -10.28 -14.99
C LEU A 253 14.73 -10.51 -15.81
N LEU A 254 15.84 -10.87 -15.15
CA LEU A 254 17.11 -11.16 -15.80
C LEU A 254 17.13 -12.58 -16.38
N ALA A 255 16.55 -13.56 -15.69
CA ALA A 255 16.44 -14.93 -16.16
C ALA A 255 15.55 -15.05 -17.42
N SER A 256 14.51 -14.21 -17.53
CA SER A 256 13.61 -14.18 -18.70
C SER A 256 14.20 -13.52 -19.96
N LYS A 257 15.48 -13.10 -19.94
CA LYS A 257 16.20 -12.57 -21.12
C LYS A 257 16.98 -13.63 -21.91
N GLU A 258 17.02 -14.88 -21.44
CA GLU A 258 17.51 -16.05 -22.20
C GLU A 258 16.36 -16.71 -22.98
#